data_AF-M8D994-F1
#
_entry.id   AF-M8D994-F1
#
_cell.length_a   1.000
_cell.length_b   1.000
_cell.length_c   1.000
_cell.angle_alpha   90.00
_cell.angle_beta   90.00
_cell.angle_gamma   90.00
#
_symmetry.space_group_name_H-M   'P 1'
#
loop_
_entity.id
_entity.type
_entity.pdbx_description
1 polymer ?
#
loop_
_entity_poly.entity_id
_entity_poly.type
_entity_poly.pdbx_seq_one_letter_code
_entity_poly.pdbx_strand_id
1 'polypeptide(L)'
;MEQPRKEFNWTKRNKLLYMSGNVSVKTRKALMVGFNDMESEAKVMLASTKVCGEGITLFGASRVLILDVVWNPSVQRQAIGRAYRIR
;
A
#
# COMPACT_ATOMS: atom_id res chain seq x y z
N MET A 1 15.34 -4.88 4.73
CA MET A 1 14.71 -4.65 3.40
C MET A 1 15.18 -5.62 2.31
N GLU A 2 16.21 -6.46 2.52
CA GLU A 2 16.73 -7.40 1.51
C GLU A 2 16.03 -8.75 1.42
N GLN A 3 15.37 -9.21 2.49
CA GLN A 3 14.78 -10.55 2.56
C GLN A 3 13.75 -10.86 1.45
N PRO A 4 12.76 -10.00 1.13
CA PRO A 4 11.78 -10.34 0.09
C PRO A 4 12.36 -10.35 -1.33
N ARG A 5 13.53 -9.71 -1.57
CA ARG A 5 14.18 -9.71 -2.89
C ARG A 5 14.78 -11.07 -3.25
N LYS A 6 15.37 -11.76 -2.27
CA LYS A 6 16.08 -13.04 -2.49
C LYS A 6 15.12 -14.22 -2.70
N GLU A 7 13.97 -14.20 -2.04
CA GLU A 7 13.05 -15.35 -2.02
C GLU A 7 12.00 -15.30 -3.16
N PHE A 8 11.51 -14.10 -3.50
CA PHE A 8 10.40 -13.95 -4.45
C PHE A 8 10.81 -13.41 -5.83
N ASN A 9 12.09 -13.10 -6.06
CA ASN A 9 12.60 -12.41 -7.26
C ASN A 9 11.81 -11.14 -7.60
N TRP A 10 11.36 -10.39 -6.58
CA TRP A 10 10.58 -9.17 -6.76
C TRP A 10 11.49 -7.95 -6.91
N THR A 11 11.42 -7.30 -8.07
CA THR A 11 12.06 -6.00 -8.30
C THR A 11 11.12 -4.86 -7.91
N LYS A 12 11.71 -3.74 -7.47
CA LYS A 12 11.04 -2.53 -6.94
C LYS A 12 10.13 -1.81 -7.96
N ARG A 13 9.94 -2.36 -9.16
CA ARG A 13 9.19 -1.78 -10.28
C ARG A 13 8.15 -2.72 -10.89
N ASN A 14 8.34 -4.04 -10.85
CA ASN A 14 7.37 -4.95 -11.48
C ASN A 14 6.27 -5.39 -10.51
N LYS A 15 6.62 -5.75 -9.26
CA LYS A 15 5.65 -6.37 -8.32
C LYS A 15 5.44 -5.61 -7.02
N LEU A 16 6.30 -4.62 -6.71
CA LEU A 16 6.28 -3.89 -5.46
C LEU A 16 6.12 -2.38 -5.71
N LEU A 17 5.09 -1.79 -5.11
CA LEU A 17 4.86 -0.34 -5.11
C LEU A 17 5.14 0.25 -3.73
N TYR A 18 5.59 1.50 -3.69
CA TYR A 18 5.93 2.19 -2.45
C TYR A 18 5.31 3.59 -2.39
N MET A 19 4.67 3.90 -1.28
CA MET A 19 3.95 5.15 -1.06
C MET A 19 4.29 5.75 0.31
N SER A 20 5.01 6.87 0.29
CA SER A 20 5.41 7.63 1.49
C SER A 20 4.79 9.02 1.50
N GLY A 21 4.79 9.68 2.67
CA GLY A 21 4.22 11.02 2.87
C GLY A 21 4.83 12.09 1.97
N ASN A 22 6.06 11.88 1.48
CA ASN A 22 6.77 12.83 0.64
C ASN A 22 6.48 12.64 -0.87
N VAL A 23 5.61 11.69 -1.23
CA VAL A 23 5.24 11.42 -2.63
C VAL A 23 4.24 12.46 -3.11
N SER A 24 4.47 13.04 -4.30
CA SER A 24 3.56 14.04 -4.90
C SER A 24 2.15 13.47 -5.08
N VAL A 25 1.14 14.33 -5.04
CA VAL A 25 -0.27 13.93 -5.23
C VAL A 25 -0.48 13.21 -6.57
N LYS A 26 0.19 13.68 -7.64
CA LYS A 26 0.12 13.06 -8.97
C LYS A 26 0.67 11.63 -8.94
N THR A 27 1.85 11.45 -8.35
CA THR A 27 2.48 10.12 -8.22
C THR A 27 1.64 9.21 -7.33
N ARG A 28 1.07 9.73 -6.25
CA ARG A 28 0.20 8.96 -5.35
C ARG A 28 -1.02 8.40 -6.08
N LYS A 29 -1.69 9.22 -6.90
CA LYS A 29 -2.81 8.78 -7.75
C LYS A 29 -2.37 7.70 -8.74
N ALA A 30 -1.24 7.88 -9.41
CA ALA A 30 -0.72 6.88 -10.36
C ALA A 30 -0.43 5.53 -9.67
N LEU A 31 0.17 5.55 -8.48
CA LEU A 31 0.41 4.34 -7.67
C LEU A 31 -0.89 3.66 -7.24
N MET A 32 -1.93 4.43 -6.88
CA MET A 32 -3.24 3.88 -6.53
C MET A 32 -3.91 3.22 -7.73
N VAL A 33 -3.88 3.88 -8.90
CA VAL A 33 -4.44 3.33 -10.14
C VAL A 33 -3.73 2.03 -10.50
N GLY A 34 -2.39 2.04 -10.55
CA GLY A 34 -1.61 0.86 -10.88
C GLY A 34 -1.71 -0.27 -9.85
N PHE A 35 -2.05 -0.02 -8.60
CA PHE A 35 -2.27 -1.08 -7.60
C PHE A 35 -3.68 -1.68 -7.66
N ASN A 36 -4.66 -0.85 -7.99
CA ASN A 36 -6.06 -1.26 -8.03
C ASN A 36 -6.47 -1.91 -9.36
N ASP A 37 -5.64 -1.78 -10.38
CA ASP A 37 -5.79 -2.45 -11.67
C ASP A 37 -5.51 -3.96 -11.53
N MET A 38 -6.46 -4.78 -11.99
CA MET A 38 -6.37 -6.24 -11.92
C MET A 38 -5.35 -6.81 -12.93
N GLU A 39 -5.06 -6.08 -14.00
CA GLU A 39 -4.08 -6.47 -15.02
C GLU A 39 -2.65 -6.08 -14.61
N SER A 40 -2.50 -5.34 -13.51
CA SER A 40 -1.21 -4.91 -13.01
C SER A 40 -0.35 -6.07 -12.49
N GLU A 41 0.94 -6.01 -12.80
CA GLU A 41 1.95 -6.89 -12.20
C GLU A 41 2.17 -6.60 -10.70
N ALA A 42 1.73 -5.45 -10.19
CA ALA A 42 1.90 -5.05 -8.80
C ALA A 42 1.15 -6.01 -7.86
N LYS A 43 1.89 -6.70 -6.97
CA LYS A 43 1.33 -7.62 -5.98
C LYS A 43 1.30 -7.05 -4.57
N VAL A 44 2.20 -6.12 -4.26
CA VAL A 44 2.32 -5.55 -2.91
C VAL A 44 2.47 -4.04 -2.96
N MET A 45 1.68 -3.34 -2.14
CA MET A 45 1.81 -1.92 -1.85
C MET A 45 2.38 -1.74 -0.44
N LEU A 46 3.53 -1.10 -0.34
CA LEU A 46 4.10 -0.63 0.92
C LEU A 46 3.70 0.83 1.13
N ALA A 47 2.78 1.08 2.06
CA ALA A 47 2.32 2.42 2.39
C ALA A 47 2.67 2.77 3.84
N SER A 48 3.19 3.97 4.05
CA SER A 48 3.36 4.49 5.41
C SER A 48 2.00 4.79 6.05
N THR A 49 1.86 4.56 7.35
CA THR A 49 0.64 4.86 8.13
C THR A 49 0.19 6.32 7.98
N LYS A 50 1.14 7.26 7.84
CA LYS A 50 0.87 8.68 7.58
C LYS A 50 0.04 8.88 6.31
N VAL A 51 0.42 8.24 5.19
CA VAL A 51 -0.31 8.37 3.92
C VAL A 51 -1.68 7.71 3.98
N CYS A 52 -1.82 6.62 4.74
CA CYS A 52 -3.12 5.97 4.93
C CYS A 52 -4.15 6.89 5.62
N GLY A 53 -3.68 7.88 6.40
CA GLY A 53 -4.51 8.95 6.98
C GLY A 53 -4.99 9.98 5.97
N GLU A 54 -4.32 10.15 4.82
CA GLU A 54 -4.57 11.20 3.83
C GLU A 54 -5.59 10.82 2.73
N GLY A 55 -6.42 9.80 2.96
CA GLY A 55 -7.54 9.51 2.04
C GLY A 55 -7.20 8.69 0.80
N ILE A 56 -6.32 7.69 0.92
CA ILE A 56 -6.04 6.75 -0.18
C ILE A 56 -7.13 5.67 -0.33
N THR A 57 -7.16 5.00 -1.48
CA THR A 57 -8.07 3.89 -1.78
C THR A 57 -7.29 2.72 -2.38
N LEU A 58 -7.32 1.57 -1.71
CA LEU A 58 -6.55 0.37 -2.06
C LEU A 58 -7.48 -0.85 -2.18
N PHE A 59 -8.59 -0.73 -2.90
CA PHE A 59 -9.60 -1.79 -3.04
C PHE A 59 -9.11 -3.04 -3.78
N GLY A 60 -7.94 -2.97 -4.44
CA GLY A 60 -7.27 -4.13 -5.03
C GLY A 60 -6.62 -5.05 -3.99
N ALA A 61 -6.45 -4.59 -2.74
CA ALA A 61 -5.83 -5.39 -1.69
C ALA A 61 -6.78 -6.46 -1.13
N SER A 62 -6.32 -7.70 -1.06
CA SER A 62 -7.03 -8.80 -0.38
C SER A 62 -6.50 -9.07 1.04
N ARG A 63 -5.29 -8.58 1.35
CA ARG A 63 -4.62 -8.81 2.64
C ARG A 63 -3.96 -7.51 3.10
N VAL A 64 -4.01 -7.26 4.41
CA VAL A 64 -3.37 -6.10 5.05
C VAL A 64 -2.44 -6.60 6.13
N LEU A 65 -1.17 -6.22 6.03
CA LEU A 65 -0.17 -6.45 7.07
C LEU A 65 0.20 -5.12 7.70
N ILE A 66 0.00 -5.02 9.01
CA ILE A 66 0.41 -3.85 9.80
C ILE A 66 1.75 -4.18 10.43
N LEU A 67 2.79 -3.42 10.05
CA LEU A 67 4.14 -3.61 10.56
C LEU A 67 4.43 -2.74 11.80
N ASP A 68 3.74 -1.61 11.93
CA ASP A 68 3.99 -0.64 12.99
C ASP A 68 2.92 -0.73 14.09
N VAL A 69 3.36 -0.73 15.35
CA VAL A 69 2.48 -0.55 16.50
C VAL A 69 2.31 0.95 16.73
N VAL A 70 1.08 1.44 16.59
CA VAL A 70 0.73 2.85 16.83
C VAL A 70 0.03 2.99 18.17
N TRP A 71 0.25 4.12 18.86
CA TRP A 71 -0.39 4.39 20.16
C TRP A 71 -1.92 4.52 20.07
N ASN A 72 -2.43 5.05 18.96
CA ASN A 72 -3.86 5.22 18.72
C ASN A 72 -4.41 4.11 17.79
N PRO A 73 -5.20 3.14 18.30
CA PRO A 73 -5.74 2.04 17.50
C PRO A 73 -6.62 2.50 16.33
N SER A 74 -7.22 3.69 16.43
CA SER A 74 -8.05 4.26 15.36
C SER A 74 -7.25 4.55 14.10
N VAL A 75 -5.95 4.85 14.22
CA VAL A 75 -5.06 5.06 13.07
C VAL A 75 -4.88 3.77 12.27
N GLN A 76 -4.63 2.64 12.96
CA GLN A 76 -4.57 1.32 12.33
C GLN A 76 -5.90 0.95 11.67
N ARG A 77 -7.02 1.15 12.39
CA ARG A 77 -8.36 0.85 11.87
C ARG A 77 -8.68 1.68 10.62
N GLN A 78 -8.28 2.95 10.60
CA GLN A 78 -8.41 3.82 9.43
C GLN A 78 -7.56 3.32 8.25
N ALA A 79 -6.32 2.89 8.50
CA ALA A 79 -5.45 2.34 7.47
C ALA A 79 -6.02 1.04 6.87
N ILE A 80 -6.54 0.14 7.70
CA ILE A 80 -7.22 -1.09 7.27
C ILE A 80 -8.44 -0.74 6.40
N GLY A 81 -9.25 0.23 6.80
CA GLY A 81 -10.43 0.68 6.03
C GLY A 81 -10.13 1.32 4.67
N ARG A 82 -8.86 1.59 4.34
CA ARG A 82 -8.46 2.01 2.98
C ARG A 82 -8.36 0.83 2.02
N ALA A 83 -8.03 -0.35 2.53
CA ALA A 83 -7.89 -1.58 1.76
C ALA A 83 -9.17 -2.44 1.85
N TYR A 84 -9.73 -2.59 3.05
CA TYR A 84 -10.93 -3.38 3.29
C TYR A 84 -12.18 -2.52 3.10
N ARG A 85 -12.83 -2.67 1.95
CA ARG A 85 -14.12 -2.03 1.63
C ARG A 85 -15.11 -3.07 1.11
N ILE A 86 -16.38 -2.89 1.44
CA ILE A 86 -17.49 -3.68 0.89
C ILE A 86 -17.60 -3.35 -0.61
N ARG A 87 -17.71 -4.40 -1.43
CA ARG A 87 -18.08 -4.32 -2.84
C ARG A 87 -19.50 -4.84 -3.04
#